data_AF-A0A947QTA5-F1
#
_entry.id   AF-A0A947QTA5-F1
#
_cell.length_a   1.000
_cell.length_b   1.000
_cell.length_c   1.000
_cell.angle_alpha   90.00
_cell.angle_beta   90.00
_cell.angle_gamma   90.00
#
_symmetry.space_group_name_H-M   'P 1'
#
loop_
_entity.id
_entity.type
_entity.pdbx_description
1 polymer ?
#
loop_
_entity_poly.entity_id
_entity_poly.type
_entity_poly.pdbx_seq_one_letter_code
_entity_poly.pdbx_strand_id
1 'polypeptide(L)'
;MGQSTTQMITQAKHLYQSIGSVYCPAIKTVVVFNRYGYNHLIYDGHGHRRGEQNIKRRLHLLSTALTVVEKSKAVRKKDKATIRVNGKIRKVIYFEICLSLKTNHQKHDVTVVMRKFEIGQPHFYTVRSNYKSQNKTKKP
;
A
#
# COMPACT_ATOMS: atom_id res chain seq x y z
N MET A 1 -2.95 15.77 -22.00
CA MET A 1 -3.85 14.60 -21.86
C MET A 1 -3.27 13.68 -20.80
N GLY A 2 -4.02 13.34 -19.74
CA GLY A 2 -3.51 12.46 -18.68
C GLY A 2 -3.41 11.00 -19.14
N GLN A 3 -2.47 10.24 -18.59
CA GLN A 3 -2.35 8.80 -18.88
C GLN A 3 -3.66 8.06 -18.59
N SER A 4 -4.01 7.11 -19.46
CA SER A 4 -5.16 6.23 -19.23
C SER A 4 -4.87 5.27 -18.09
N THR A 5 -5.90 4.81 -17.37
CA THR A 5 -5.70 3.87 -16.25
C THR A 5 -5.07 2.57 -16.72
N THR A 6 -5.42 2.11 -17.92
CA THR A 6 -4.84 0.90 -18.52
C THR A 6 -3.32 1.05 -18.71
N GLN A 7 -2.85 2.19 -19.21
CA GLN A 7 -1.42 2.47 -19.33
C GLN A 7 -0.72 2.46 -17.96
N MET A 8 -1.34 3.10 -16.96
CA MET A 8 -0.80 3.12 -15.60
C MET A 8 -0.73 1.72 -14.98
N ILE A 9 -1.74 0.87 -15.22
CA ILE A 9 -1.77 -0.52 -14.74
C ILE A 9 -0.60 -1.30 -15.36
N THR A 10 -0.38 -1.19 -16.67
CA THR A 10 0.73 -1.87 -17.34
C THR A 10 2.09 -1.43 -16.79
N GLN A 11 2.33 -0.13 -16.66
CA GLN A 11 3.56 0.41 -16.10
C GLN A 11 3.78 -0.03 -14.65
N ALA A 12 2.74 0.05 -13.83
CA ALA A 12 2.80 -0.37 -12.45
C ALA A 12 3.05 -1.88 -12.32
N LYS A 13 2.55 -2.71 -13.23
CA LYS A 13 2.85 -4.16 -13.25
C LYS A 13 4.34 -4.40 -13.44
N HIS A 14 4.96 -3.76 -14.41
CA HIS A 14 6.40 -3.89 -14.66
C HIS A 14 7.23 -3.43 -13.45
N LEU A 15 6.91 -2.27 -12.89
CA LEU A 15 7.56 -1.76 -11.69
C LEU A 15 7.36 -2.71 -10.49
N TYR A 16 6.15 -3.20 -10.27
CA TYR A 16 5.86 -4.08 -9.14
C TYR A 16 6.60 -5.41 -9.25
N GLN A 17 6.70 -5.97 -10.45
CA GLN A 17 7.41 -7.21 -10.73
C GLN A 17 8.93 -7.07 -10.55
N SER A 18 9.51 -5.90 -10.86
CA SER A 18 10.95 -5.69 -10.69
C SER A 18 11.38 -5.55 -9.22
N ILE A 19 10.47 -5.21 -8.31
CA ILE A 19 10.78 -5.07 -6.87
C ILE A 19 11.11 -6.43 -6.23
N GLY A 20 10.29 -7.45 -6.48
CA GLY A 20 10.43 -8.79 -5.89
C GLY A 20 10.26 -8.82 -4.37
N SER A 21 11.28 -8.43 -3.61
CA SER A 21 11.27 -8.42 -2.15
C SER A 21 12.26 -7.41 -1.57
N VAL A 22 11.91 -6.80 -0.44
CA VAL A 22 12.67 -5.68 0.13
C VAL A 22 12.71 -5.79 1.65
N TYR A 23 13.85 -5.49 2.26
CA TYR A 23 13.98 -5.46 3.72
C TYR A 23 13.24 -4.26 4.33
N CYS A 24 12.41 -4.51 5.34
CA CYS A 24 11.66 -3.48 6.06
C CYS A 24 12.21 -3.32 7.49
N PRO A 25 12.91 -2.22 7.81
CA PRO A 25 13.48 -2.02 9.14
C PRO A 25 12.43 -1.98 10.26
N ALA A 26 11.24 -1.43 10.00
CA ALA A 26 10.16 -1.33 10.98
C ALA A 26 9.69 -2.68 11.55
N ILE A 27 9.70 -3.74 10.73
CA ILE A 27 9.30 -5.10 11.15
C ILE A 27 10.47 -6.08 11.18
N LYS A 28 11.69 -5.61 10.92
CA LYS A 28 12.95 -6.37 10.95
C LYS A 28 12.93 -7.65 10.11
N THR A 29 12.32 -7.60 8.93
CA THR A 29 12.27 -8.75 8.02
C THR A 29 12.06 -8.30 6.57
N VAL A 30 12.27 -9.24 5.65
CA VAL A 30 11.97 -9.07 4.22
C VAL A 30 10.46 -9.08 3.98
N VAL A 31 10.00 -8.13 3.17
CA VAL A 31 8.62 -7.97 2.70
C VAL A 31 8.56 -8.33 1.22
N VAL A 32 7.66 -9.23 0.87
CA VAL A 32 7.51 -9.71 -0.51
C VAL A 32 6.48 -8.88 -1.27
N PHE A 33 6.81 -8.48 -2.49
CA PHE A 33 5.89 -7.84 -3.43
C PHE A 33 5.37 -8.91 -4.39
N ASN A 34 4.27 -9.57 -4.01
CA ASN A 34 3.67 -10.67 -4.79
C ASN A 34 2.36 -10.27 -5.49
N ARG A 35 1.81 -11.20 -6.29
CA ARG A 35 0.55 -11.02 -7.03
C ARG A 35 -0.63 -10.58 -6.16
N TYR A 36 -0.68 -11.01 -4.89
CA TYR A 36 -1.79 -10.67 -4.00
C TYR A 36 -1.76 -9.18 -3.64
N GLY A 37 -0.59 -8.64 -3.33
CA GLY A 37 -0.41 -7.22 -3.08
C GLY A 37 -0.70 -6.35 -4.30
N TYR A 38 -0.23 -6.79 -5.48
CA TYR A 38 -0.50 -6.10 -6.74
C TYR A 38 -2.01 -6.03 -7.02
N ASN A 39 -2.71 -7.16 -6.88
CA ASN A 39 -4.16 -7.20 -7.09
C ASN A 39 -4.89 -6.23 -6.15
N HIS A 40 -4.43 -6.03 -4.91
CA HIS A 40 -5.04 -5.07 -3.98
C HIS A 40 -4.85 -3.58 -4.34
N LEU A 41 -4.00 -3.26 -5.33
CA LEU A 41 -3.95 -1.92 -5.93
C LEU A 41 -5.16 -1.66 -6.82
N ILE A 42 -5.66 -2.71 -7.49
CA ILE A 42 -6.74 -2.66 -8.49
C ILE A 42 -8.09 -3.06 -7.89
N TYR A 43 -8.08 -4.05 -7.01
CA TYR A 43 -9.23 -4.67 -6.38
C TYR A 43 -9.24 -4.41 -4.87
N ASP A 44 -10.42 -4.48 -4.27
CA ASP A 44 -10.60 -4.35 -2.83
C ASP A 44 -10.41 -5.67 -2.06
N GLY A 45 -10.73 -5.65 -0.76
CA GLY A 45 -10.67 -6.82 0.11
C GLY A 45 -11.62 -7.94 -0.29
N HIS A 46 -12.68 -7.61 -1.01
CA HIS A 46 -13.76 -8.51 -1.42
C HIS A 46 -13.59 -8.99 -2.88
N GLY A 47 -12.57 -8.50 -3.58
CA GLY A 47 -12.30 -8.84 -4.98
C GLY A 47 -13.03 -7.95 -5.98
N HIS A 48 -13.73 -6.92 -5.53
CA HIS A 48 -14.36 -5.95 -6.45
C HIS A 48 -13.33 -4.99 -7.00
N ARG A 49 -13.46 -4.64 -8.28
CA ARG A 49 -12.61 -3.63 -8.90
C ARG A 49 -12.85 -2.29 -8.22
N ARG A 50 -11.79 -1.61 -7.81
CA ARG A 50 -11.87 -0.27 -7.23
C ARG A 50 -12.25 0.75 -8.30
N GLY A 51 -12.84 1.87 -7.89
CA GLY A 51 -13.07 3.00 -8.78
C GLY A 51 -11.78 3.54 -9.39
N GLU A 52 -11.87 4.03 -10.64
CA GLU A 52 -10.73 4.45 -11.47
C GLU A 52 -9.78 5.42 -10.76
N GLN A 53 -10.32 6.44 -10.09
CA GLN A 53 -9.50 7.42 -9.36
C GLN A 53 -8.73 6.80 -8.19
N ASN A 54 -9.32 5.80 -7.52
CA ASN A 54 -8.69 5.08 -6.40
C ASN A 54 -7.55 4.20 -6.93
N ILE A 55 -7.75 3.53 -8.07
CA ILE A 55 -6.71 2.78 -8.77
C ILE A 55 -5.56 3.73 -9.12
N LYS A 56 -5.82 4.79 -9.90
CA LYS A 56 -4.79 5.74 -10.34
C LYS A 56 -3.95 6.27 -9.17
N ARG A 57 -4.61 6.65 -8.07
CA ARG A 57 -3.94 7.14 -6.87
C ARG A 57 -3.01 6.09 -6.24
N ARG A 58 -3.45 4.84 -6.13
CA ARG A 58 -2.62 3.75 -5.56
C ARG A 58 -1.45 3.40 -6.46
N LEU A 59 -1.67 3.36 -7.77
CA LEU A 59 -0.60 3.12 -8.74
C LEU A 59 0.46 4.23 -8.72
N HIS A 60 0.04 5.50 -8.62
CA HIS A 60 0.96 6.63 -8.47
C HIS A 60 1.79 6.53 -7.18
N LEU A 61 1.19 6.04 -6.09
CA LEU A 61 1.87 5.86 -4.82
C LEU A 61 2.81 4.64 -4.79
N LEU A 62 2.85 3.80 -5.82
CA LEU A 62 3.62 2.55 -5.78
C LEU A 62 5.12 2.78 -5.62
N SER A 63 5.70 3.72 -6.37
CA SER A 63 7.12 4.09 -6.24
C SER A 63 7.43 4.59 -4.84
N THR A 64 6.53 5.37 -4.26
CA THR A 64 6.65 5.87 -2.91
C THR A 64 6.47 4.78 -1.86
N ALA A 65 5.62 3.79 -2.13
CA ALA A 65 5.40 2.66 -1.24
C ALA A 65 6.70 1.89 -0.98
N LEU A 66 7.50 1.67 -2.03
CA LEU A 66 8.83 1.06 -1.92
C LEU A 66 9.71 1.83 -0.93
N THR A 67 9.84 3.15 -1.12
CA THR A 67 10.61 4.01 -0.22
C THR A 67 10.09 3.97 1.22
N VAL A 68 8.77 3.90 1.40
CA VAL A 68 8.17 3.77 2.74
C VAL A 68 8.58 2.44 3.39
N VAL A 69 8.57 1.33 2.66
CA VAL A 69 9.01 0.02 3.18
C VAL A 69 10.48 0.04 3.59
N GLU A 70 11.36 0.61 2.77
CA GLU A 70 12.81 0.64 3.01
C GLU A 70 13.22 1.56 4.15
N LYS A 71 12.54 2.70 4.30
CA LYS A 71 12.98 3.77 5.22
C LYS A 71 12.20 3.85 6.52
N SER A 72 11.01 3.25 6.60
CA SER A 72 10.23 3.29 7.85
C SER A 72 10.94 2.51 8.95
N LYS A 73 11.15 3.16 10.10
CA LYS A 73 11.84 2.57 11.27
C LYS A 73 10.89 2.01 12.32
N ALA A 74 9.60 2.34 12.24
CA ALA A 74 8.62 1.96 13.25
C ALA A 74 7.29 1.53 12.63
N VAL A 75 6.64 0.57 13.27
CA VAL A 75 5.26 0.19 13.00
C VAL A 75 4.34 1.19 13.69
N ARG A 76 3.47 1.84 12.91
CA ARG A 76 2.45 2.76 13.43
C ARG A 76 1.29 2.00 14.06
N LYS A 77 0.86 0.91 13.43
CA LYS A 77 -0.26 0.09 13.91
C LYS A 77 -0.01 -1.38 13.61
N LYS A 78 -0.38 -2.26 14.54
CA LYS A 78 -0.33 -3.71 14.39
C LYS A 78 -1.67 -4.29 14.79
N ASP A 79 -2.39 -4.87 13.83
CA ASP A 79 -3.70 -5.48 14.06
C ASP A 79 -3.66 -6.97 13.75
N LYS A 80 -4.35 -7.77 14.58
CA LYS A 80 -4.60 -9.18 14.32
C LYS A 80 -6.04 -9.35 13.85
N ALA A 81 -6.25 -10.19 12.86
CA ALA A 81 -7.59 -10.52 12.37
C ALA A 81 -7.65 -11.99 11.96
N THR A 82 -8.88 -12.44 11.73
CA THR A 82 -9.17 -13.73 11.15
C THR A 82 -9.94 -13.49 9.86
N ILE A 83 -9.42 -13.99 8.73
CA ILE A 83 -10.00 -13.79 7.41
C ILE A 83 -10.26 -15.12 6.70
N ARG A 84 -11.23 -15.14 5.79
CA ARG A 84 -11.48 -16.30 4.92
C ARG A 84 -10.69 -16.14 3.63
N VAL A 85 -9.84 -17.13 3.33
CA VAL A 85 -9.07 -17.19 2.09
C VAL A 85 -9.28 -18.56 1.47
N ASN A 86 -9.87 -18.59 0.27
CA ASN A 86 -10.22 -19.83 -0.44
C ASN A 86 -11.04 -20.79 0.45
N GLY A 87 -12.09 -20.27 1.09
CA GLY A 87 -12.96 -21.04 1.99
C GLY A 87 -12.39 -21.32 3.39
N LYS A 88 -11.07 -21.26 3.57
CA LYS A 88 -10.39 -21.56 4.84
C LYS A 88 -10.23 -20.32 5.71
N ILE A 89 -10.51 -20.47 7.00
CA ILE A 89 -10.28 -19.45 8.02
C ILE A 89 -8.78 -19.40 8.31
N ARG A 90 -8.18 -18.21 8.25
CA ARG A 90 -6.75 -17.98 8.51
C ARG A 90 -6.55 -16.79 9.43
N LYS A 91 -5.65 -16.93 10.40
CA LYS A 91 -5.20 -15.79 11.20
C LYS A 91 -4.18 -14.97 10.42
N VAL A 92 -4.27 -13.66 10.58
CA VAL A 92 -3.45 -12.71 9.84
C VAL A 92 -3.07 -11.54 10.73
N ILE A 93 -1.86 -11.03 10.53
CA ILE A 93 -1.35 -9.82 11.17
C ILE A 93 -1.16 -8.75 10.10
N TYR A 94 -1.71 -7.58 10.34
CA TYR A 94 -1.48 -6.38 9.54
C TYR A 94 -0.49 -5.47 10.25
N PHE A 95 0.45 -4.93 9.49
CA PHE A 95 1.41 -3.93 9.94
C PHE A 95 1.22 -2.68 9.10
N GLU A 96 0.92 -1.56 9.74
CA GLU A 96 0.89 -0.26 9.10
C GLU A 96 2.19 0.48 9.41
N ILE A 97 2.90 0.89 8.36
CA ILE A 97 4.06 1.77 8.43
C ILE A 97 3.76 3.05 7.67
N CYS A 98 4.36 4.16 8.09
CA CYS A 98 4.05 5.46 7.53
C CYS A 98 5.30 6.30 7.41
N LEU A 99 5.44 6.98 6.28
CA LEU A 99 6.48 7.98 6.07
C LEU A 99 5.84 9.29 5.63
N SER A 100 6.26 10.37 6.26
CA SER A 100 5.80 11.72 5.94
C SER A 100 6.72 12.34 4.90
N LEU A 101 6.17 12.67 3.75
CA LEU A 101 6.87 13.35 2.67
C LEU A 101 6.49 14.83 2.67
N LYS A 102 7.47 15.72 2.50
CA LYS A 102 7.20 17.14 2.29
C LYS A 102 7.29 17.43 0.80
N THR A 103 6.23 18.01 0.23
CA THR A 103 6.27 18.59 -1.12
C THR A 103 5.64 19.99 -1.04
N ASN A 104 6.30 21.01 -1.57
CA ASN A 104 5.78 22.39 -1.66
C ASN A 104 5.05 22.87 -0.38
N HIS A 105 5.71 22.77 0.78
CA HIS A 105 5.20 23.14 2.12
C HIS A 105 4.00 22.33 2.65
N GLN A 106 3.54 21.31 1.92
CA GLN A 106 2.50 20.39 2.39
C GLN A 106 3.11 19.05 2.82
N LYS A 107 2.63 18.52 3.95
CA LYS A 107 3.01 17.22 4.47
C LYS A 107 2.04 16.16 3.95
N HIS A 108 2.58 15.13 3.33
CA HIS A 108 1.83 14.00 2.81
C HIS A 108 2.30 12.73 3.49
N ASP A 109 1.39 12.14 4.27
CA ASP A 109 1.65 10.87 4.92
C ASP A 109 1.27 9.74 3.96
N VAL A 110 2.26 8.94 3.57
CA VAL A 110 2.03 7.72 2.81
C VAL A 110 2.14 6.55 3.77
N THR A 111 1.04 5.79 3.86
CA THR A 111 0.92 4.61 4.70
C THR A 111 0.95 3.37 3.81
N VAL A 112 1.86 2.45 4.12
CA VAL A 112 1.90 1.11 3.54
C VAL A 112 1.37 0.14 4.57
N VAL A 113 0.50 -0.76 4.11
CA VAL A 113 0.01 -1.88 4.90
C VAL A 113 0.67 -3.15 4.38
N MET A 114 1.25 -3.92 5.28
CA MET A 114 1.80 -5.24 5.03
C MET A 114 0.93 -6.28 5.73
N ARG A 115 0.81 -7.47 5.15
CA ARG A 115 -0.01 -8.56 5.67
C ARG A 115 0.87 -9.80 5.87
N LYS A 116 0.77 -10.46 7.01
CA LYS A 116 1.49 -11.69 7.35
C LYS A 116 0.51 -12.75 7.82
N PHE A 117 0.51 -13.91 7.19
CA PHE A 117 -0.18 -15.10 7.69
C PHE A 117 0.69 -15.82 8.73
N GLU A 118 0.11 -16.78 9.47
CA GLU A 118 0.86 -17.59 10.44
C GLU A 118 2.09 -18.25 9.81
N ILE A 119 1.99 -18.68 8.55
CA ILE A 119 3.08 -19.26 7.77
C ILE A 119 3.46 -18.33 6.62
N GLY A 120 4.78 -18.17 6.42
CA GLY A 120 5.36 -17.42 5.30
C GLY A 120 5.81 -16.00 5.66
N GLN A 121 6.37 -15.32 4.65
CA GLN A 121 6.87 -13.96 4.79
C GLN A 121 5.73 -12.93 4.77
N PRO A 122 5.88 -11.78 5.47
CA PRO A 122 4.98 -10.66 5.25
C PRO A 122 5.05 -10.22 3.79
N HIS A 123 3.91 -9.84 3.22
CA HIS A 123 3.85 -9.30 1.87
C HIS A 123 3.19 -7.93 1.86
N PHE A 124 3.53 -7.12 0.86
CA PHE A 124 2.85 -5.87 0.59
C PHE A 124 1.35 -6.14 0.41
N TYR A 125 0.50 -5.39 1.12
CA TYR A 125 -0.95 -5.53 0.99
C TYR A 125 -1.55 -4.35 0.24
N THR A 126 -1.27 -3.12 0.67
CA THR A 126 -1.79 -1.93 0.00
C THR A 126 -1.03 -0.67 0.39
N VAL A 127 -1.21 0.40 -0.38
CA VAL A 127 -0.68 1.76 -0.08
C VAL A 127 -1.82 2.76 -0.10
N ARG A 128 -1.81 3.71 0.84
CA ARG A 128 -2.75 4.83 0.93
C ARG A 128 -2.00 6.10 1.27
N SER A 129 -2.46 7.25 0.78
CA SER A 129 -2.02 8.54 1.31
C SER A 129 -3.12 9.13 2.17
N ASN A 130 -2.74 9.80 3.25
CA ASN A 130 -3.64 10.67 4.00
C ASN A 130 -3.34 12.10 3.54
N TYR A 131 -3.70 12.40 2.28
CA TYR A 131 -3.69 13.78 1.81
C TYR A 131 -4.82 14.51 2.52
N LYS A 132 -4.49 15.28 3.56
CA LYS A 132 -5.42 16.27 4.11
C LYS A 132 -5.45 17.41 3.10
N SER A 133 -6.48 17.43 2.25
CA SER A 133 -6.75 18.63 1.46
C SER A 133 -6.96 19.77 2.45
N GLN A 134 -6.07 20.77 2.43
CA GLN A 134 -6.38 22.05 3.03
C GLN A 134 -7.43 22.72 2.14
N ASN A 135 -8.71 22.48 2.43
CA ASN A 135 -9.87 23.19 1.86
C ASN A 135 -10.95 23.15 2.94
N LYS A 136 -11.56 24.23 3.43
CA LYS A 136 -11.36 25.68 3.35
C LYS A 136 -11.72 26.17 4.76
N THR A 137 -11.00 27.12 5.34
CA THR A 137 -11.61 27.94 6.40
C THR A 137 -12.85 28.60 5.79
N LYS A 138 -14.04 28.12 6.13
CA LYS A 138 -15.23 28.98 6.07
C LYS A 138 -14.90 30.12 7.03
N LYS A 139 -14.56 31.29 6.48
CA LYS A 139 -14.57 32.52 7.28
C LYS A 139 -16.02 32.72 7.78
N PRO A 140 -16.18 33.20 9.02
CA PRO A 140 -17.48 33.36 9.67
C PRO A 140 -18.43 34.25 8.88
#